data_AF-A0A1J9P5Z5-F1
#
_entry.id   AF-A0A1J9P5Z5-F1
#
_cell.length_a   1.000
_cell.length_b   1.000
_cell.length_c   1.000
_cell.angle_alpha   90.00
_cell.angle_beta   90.00
_cell.angle_gamma   90.00
#
_symmetry.space_group_name_H-M   'P 1'
#
loop_
_entity.id
_entity.type
_entity.pdbx_description
1 polymer ?
#
loop_
_entity_poly.entity_id
_entity_poly.type
_entity_poly.pdbx_seq_one_letter_code
_entity_poly.pdbx_strand_id
1 'polypeptide(L)'
;MEYRPPTTTNNTTPVLDPESEPELRPCIAELLRTGYQAPDLTLRVERVIEVLFIPDTTTTTNTTAGTAGMSSEVARPTRRSYRVFLSDGELVIQALLGKALHRFALAGEVRVGAVVRLERYEIRGGEGSGCGGGGE
;
A
#
# COMPACT_ATOMS: atom_id res chain seq x y z
N MET A 1 -32.40 -9.08 62.49
CA MET A 1 -32.43 -8.18 61.32
C MET A 1 -30.99 -7.95 60.92
N GLU A 2 -30.51 -8.69 59.93
CA GLU A 2 -29.12 -8.67 59.50
C GLU A 2 -29.02 -7.77 58.26
N TYR A 3 -28.27 -6.67 58.39
CA TYR A 3 -28.09 -5.69 57.32
C TYR A 3 -26.88 -6.12 56.47
N ARG A 4 -27.12 -6.50 55.20
CA ARG A 4 -26.06 -6.86 54.24
C ARG A 4 -25.77 -5.64 53.34
N PRO A 5 -24.56 -5.08 53.31
CA PRO A 5 -24.23 -4.02 52.36
C PRO A 5 -24.06 -4.59 50.94
N PRO A 6 -24.33 -3.81 49.88
CA PRO A 6 -23.99 -4.20 48.52
C PRO A 6 -22.49 -3.94 48.30
N THR A 7 -21.70 -5.02 48.17
CA THR A 7 -20.30 -4.89 47.70
C THR A 7 -20.32 -4.74 46.18
N THR A 8 -20.32 -3.48 45.73
CA THR A 8 -19.93 -3.12 44.37
C THR A 8 -18.43 -3.37 44.21
N THR A 9 -18.06 -4.30 43.32
CA THR A 9 -16.76 -4.34 42.66
C THR A 9 -16.96 -5.10 41.34
N ASN A 10 -17.45 -4.38 40.33
CA ASN A 10 -17.27 -4.80 38.94
C ASN A 10 -15.87 -4.36 38.53
N ASN A 11 -14.87 -5.14 38.93
CA ASN A 11 -13.56 -5.07 38.30
C ASN A 11 -13.68 -5.83 36.96
N THR A 12 -14.24 -5.16 35.96
CA THR A 12 -14.09 -5.59 34.57
C THR A 12 -12.65 -5.33 34.19
N THR A 13 -11.82 -6.34 34.41
CA THR A 13 -10.54 -6.51 33.73
C THR A 13 -10.81 -6.26 32.23
N PRO A 14 -10.13 -5.32 31.56
CA PRO A 14 -10.14 -5.32 30.10
C PRO A 14 -9.42 -6.61 29.71
N VAL A 15 -10.21 -7.63 29.37
CA VAL A 15 -9.72 -8.75 28.58
C VAL A 15 -9.29 -8.07 27.29
N LEU A 16 -7.98 -7.82 27.18
CA LEU A 16 -7.35 -7.49 25.90
C LEU A 16 -7.56 -8.73 25.05
N ASP A 17 -8.68 -8.79 24.35
CA ASP A 17 -8.94 -9.78 23.32
C ASP A 17 -7.74 -9.71 22.35
N PRO A 18 -6.91 -10.77 22.27
CA PRO A 18 -5.75 -10.80 21.38
C PRO A 18 -6.16 -10.85 19.89
N GLU A 19 -7.46 -10.97 19.62
CA GLU A 19 -8.11 -10.93 18.31
C GLU A 19 -8.63 -9.52 17.97
N SER A 20 -8.18 -8.47 18.66
CA SER A 20 -8.47 -7.10 18.26
C SER A 20 -7.71 -6.81 16.97
N GLU A 21 -8.25 -7.25 15.83
CA GLU A 21 -7.84 -6.76 14.52
C GLU A 21 -7.81 -5.23 14.64
N PRO A 22 -6.69 -4.58 14.30
CA PRO A 22 -6.55 -3.15 14.51
C PRO A 22 -7.72 -2.45 13.82
N GLU A 23 -8.57 -1.77 14.60
CA GLU A 23 -9.74 -1.08 14.07
C GLU A 23 -9.26 -0.03 13.07
N LEU A 24 -9.36 -0.36 11.78
CA LEU A 24 -9.05 0.56 10.71
C LEU A 24 -10.10 1.64 10.74
N ARG A 25 -9.68 2.86 11.08
CA ARG A 25 -10.57 4.03 11.04
C ARG A 25 -10.69 4.47 9.59
N PRO A 26 -11.91 4.73 9.08
CA PRO A 26 -12.09 5.27 7.75
C PRO A 26 -11.45 6.66 7.68
N CYS A 27 -10.38 6.77 6.90
CA CYS A 27 -9.50 7.93 6.85
C CYS A 27 -9.10 8.31 5.41
N ILE A 28 -9.24 7.41 4.44
CA ILE A 28 -8.93 7.67 3.03
C ILE A 28 -9.86 8.74 2.46
N ALA A 29 -11.15 8.71 2.81
CA ALA A 29 -12.12 9.70 2.32
C ALA A 29 -11.72 11.12 2.75
N GLU A 30 -11.36 11.28 4.03
CA GLU A 30 -10.90 12.56 4.56
C GLU A 30 -9.54 12.96 4.02
N LEU A 31 -8.63 11.99 3.86
CA LEU A 31 -7.31 12.19 3.27
C LEU A 31 -7.41 12.76 1.86
N LEU A 32 -8.27 12.17 1.01
CA LEU A 32 -8.48 12.64 -0.36
C LEU A 32 -9.23 13.97 -0.41
N ARG A 33 -10.18 14.19 0.51
CA ARG A 33 -10.97 15.43 0.57
C ARG A 33 -10.17 16.63 1.05
N THR A 34 -9.32 16.44 2.06
CA THR A 34 -8.58 17.52 2.73
C THR A 34 -7.14 17.64 2.26
N GLY A 35 -6.58 16.58 1.68
CA GLY A 35 -5.15 16.48 1.40
C GLY A 35 -4.28 16.44 2.68
N TYR A 36 -4.89 16.33 3.86
CA TYR A 36 -4.17 16.37 5.14
C TYR A 36 -3.40 15.06 5.36
N GLN A 37 -2.07 15.13 5.38
CA GLN A 37 -1.23 13.96 5.61
C GLN A 37 -1.12 13.66 7.11
N ALA A 38 -1.95 12.73 7.60
CA ALA A 38 -1.80 12.22 8.96
C ALA A 38 -0.44 11.50 9.13
N PRO A 39 0.33 11.78 10.19
CA PRO A 39 1.65 11.19 10.41
C PRO A 39 1.63 9.69 10.76
N ASP A 40 0.46 9.16 11.14
CA ASP A 40 0.24 7.81 11.65
C ASP A 40 -0.87 7.07 10.88
N LEU A 41 -1.02 7.37 9.58
CA LEU A 41 -2.02 6.75 8.74
C LEU A 41 -1.83 5.22 8.69
N THR A 42 -2.81 4.47 9.17
CA THR A 42 -2.75 3.00 9.27
C THR A 42 -3.76 2.40 8.29
N LEU A 43 -3.26 1.60 7.35
CA LEU A 43 -4.07 0.97 6.30
C LEU A 43 -3.76 -0.52 6.21
N ARG A 44 -4.72 -1.32 5.75
CA ARG A 44 -4.56 -2.75 5.50
C ARG A 44 -4.22 -3.01 4.05
N VAL A 45 -3.31 -3.95 3.80
CA VAL A 45 -2.92 -4.36 2.47
C VAL A 45 -3.95 -5.35 1.94
N GLU A 46 -4.77 -4.92 0.97
CA GLU A 46 -5.75 -5.79 0.32
C GLU A 46 -5.10 -6.61 -0.80
N ARG A 47 -4.19 -5.99 -1.58
CA ARG A 47 -3.50 -6.67 -2.70
C ARG A 47 -2.11 -6.11 -2.93
N VAL A 48 -1.21 -6.97 -3.43
CA VAL A 48 0.14 -6.60 -3.86
C VAL A 48 0.37 -7.14 -5.28
N ILE A 49 0.76 -6.27 -6.19
CA ILE A 49 1.10 -6.61 -7.57
C ILE A 49 2.57 -6.24 -7.82
N GLU A 50 3.40 -7.23 -8.08
CA GLU A 50 4.77 -7.02 -8.56
C GLU A 50 4.75 -6.74 -10.07
N VAL A 51 5.37 -5.65 -10.47
CA VAL A 51 5.57 -5.25 -11.86
C VAL A 51 7.07 -5.34 -12.15
N LEU A 52 7.43 -6.35 -12.94
CA LEU A 52 8.79 -6.55 -13.42
C LEU A 52 8.97 -5.76 -14.71
N PHE A 53 9.98 -4.90 -14.75
CA PHE A 53 10.41 -4.23 -15.96
C PHE A 53 11.59 -5.00 -16.55
N ILE A 54 11.32 -5.63 -17.69
CA ILE A 54 12.34 -6.21 -18.55
C ILE A 54 12.71 -5.09 -19.53
N PRO A 55 13.92 -4.51 -19.47
CA PRO A 55 14.33 -3.64 -20.55
C PRO A 55 14.51 -4.51 -21.79
N ASP A 56 13.78 -4.20 -22.87
CA ASP A 56 14.15 -4.70 -24.18
C ASP A 56 15.52 -4.08 -24.51
N THR A 57 16.55 -4.90 -24.53
CA THR A 57 17.87 -4.53 -25.05
C THR A 57 17.78 -4.41 -26.57
N THR A 58 17.02 -3.43 -27.07
CA THR A 58 16.96 -3.05 -28.48
C THR A 58 17.15 -1.55 -28.60
N THR A 59 18.29 -1.06 -28.13
CA THR A 59 18.84 0.18 -28.68
C THR A 59 20.04 -0.21 -29.52
N THR A 60 19.75 -0.62 -30.75
CA THR A 60 20.71 -0.73 -31.84
C THR A 60 21.39 0.62 -32.02
N THR A 61 22.69 0.60 -31.75
CA THR A 61 23.75 1.35 -32.40
C THR A 61 23.47 1.67 -33.88
N ASN A 62 23.37 2.95 -34.21
CA ASN A 62 24.00 3.50 -35.42
C ASN A 62 25.16 4.36 -34.87
N THR A 63 26.45 4.08 -35.05
CA THR A 63 27.14 3.67 -36.27
C THR A 63 28.52 3.08 -35.96
N THR A 64 28.88 2.03 -36.71
CA THR A 64 30.22 1.47 -37.04
C THR A 64 30.55 0.09 -36.45
N ALA A 65 30.38 -0.89 -37.35
CA ALA A 65 31.05 -2.20 -37.47
C ALA A 65 31.72 -2.80 -36.22
N GLY A 66 31.13 -3.89 -35.73
CA GLY A 66 31.78 -4.78 -34.77
C GLY A 66 30.93 -6.01 -34.49
N THR A 67 31.40 -7.16 -34.98
CA THR A 67 30.88 -8.51 -34.79
C THR A 67 30.55 -8.81 -33.32
N ALA A 68 29.28 -8.99 -32.97
CA ALA A 68 28.82 -9.60 -31.72
C ALA A 68 27.37 -10.06 -31.96
N GLY A 69 27.05 -11.34 -31.97
CA GLY A 69 27.20 -12.22 -30.82
C GLY A 69 25.78 -12.66 -30.49
N MET A 70 25.38 -13.80 -31.04
CA MET A 70 24.07 -14.41 -30.88
C MET A 70 23.94 -14.93 -29.45
N SER A 71 23.54 -14.05 -28.53
CA SER A 71 23.17 -14.43 -27.17
C SER A 71 21.84 -13.75 -26.87
N SER A 72 20.76 -14.47 -27.16
CA SER A 72 19.47 -14.24 -26.51
C SER A 72 19.66 -14.58 -25.03
N GLU A 73 20.35 -13.70 -24.32
CA GLU A 73 20.50 -13.77 -22.88
C GLU A 73 19.13 -13.41 -22.32
N VAL A 74 18.49 -14.38 -21.66
CA VAL A 74 17.21 -14.21 -20.97
C VAL A 74 17.24 -12.90 -20.20
N ALA A 75 16.58 -11.88 -20.72
CA ALA A 75 16.69 -10.51 -20.23
C ALA A 75 16.26 -10.49 -18.76
N ARG A 76 17.24 -10.42 -17.85
CA ARG A 76 16.99 -10.36 -16.41
C ARG A 76 16.25 -9.04 -16.15
N PRO A 77 15.06 -9.05 -15.50
CA PRO A 77 14.33 -7.83 -15.22
C PRO A 77 15.22 -6.91 -14.37
N THR A 78 15.64 -5.79 -14.95
CA THR A 78 16.61 -4.88 -14.33
C THR A 78 15.97 -3.94 -13.33
N ARG A 79 14.63 -3.78 -13.41
CA ARG A 79 13.86 -2.95 -12.48
C ARG A 79 12.60 -3.67 -12.06
N ARG A 80 12.23 -3.48 -10.79
CA ARG A 80 10.98 -3.99 -10.20
C ARG A 80 10.23 -2.82 -9.61
N SER A 81 8.91 -2.90 -9.58
CA SER A 81 8.07 -1.97 -8.84
C SER A 81 6.88 -2.71 -8.27
N TYR A 82 6.32 -2.23 -7.17
CA TYR A 82 5.19 -2.87 -6.52
C TYR A 82 4.02 -1.90 -6.46
N ARG A 83 2.87 -2.34 -6.95
CA ARG A 83 1.57 -1.67 -6.76
C ARG A 83 0.88 -2.35 -5.59
N VAL A 84 0.55 -1.56 -4.58
CA VAL A 84 -0.07 -2.05 -3.35
C VAL A 84 -1.44 -1.42 -3.24
N PHE A 85 -2.46 -2.22 -2.95
CA PHE A 85 -3.81 -1.74 -2.67
C PHE A 85 -3.98 -1.70 -1.17
N LEU A 86 -4.31 -0.52 -0.66
CA LEU A 86 -4.43 -0.24 0.75
C LEU A 86 -5.88 0.11 1.06
N SER A 87 -6.45 -0.46 2.12
CA SER A 87 -7.79 -0.21 2.60
C SER A 87 -7.79 0.41 4.00
N ASP A 88 -8.76 1.26 4.28
CA ASP A 88 -9.07 1.75 5.62
C ASP A 88 -10.31 1.07 6.22
N GLY A 89 -10.80 0.00 5.58
CA GLY A 89 -12.04 -0.69 5.93
C GLY A 89 -13.26 -0.25 5.10
N GLU A 90 -13.23 0.93 4.48
CA GLU A 90 -14.34 1.44 3.65
C GLU A 90 -13.91 1.65 2.19
N LEU A 91 -12.80 2.35 2.01
CA LEU A 91 -12.24 2.68 0.71
C LEU A 91 -10.96 1.90 0.46
N VAL A 92 -10.65 1.71 -0.82
CA VAL A 92 -9.39 1.10 -1.27
C VAL A 92 -8.68 2.09 -2.17
N ILE A 93 -7.42 2.39 -1.84
CA ILE A 93 -6.54 3.25 -2.63
C ILE A 93 -5.37 2.46 -3.19
N GLN A 94 -4.95 2.81 -4.40
CA GLN A 94 -3.74 2.27 -5.01
C GLN A 94 -2.53 3.12 -4.61
N ALA A 95 -1.49 2.47 -4.10
CA ALA A 95 -0.20 3.07 -3.77
C ALA A 95 0.93 2.43 -4.60
N LEU A 96 1.95 3.22 -4.90
CA LEU A 96 3.18 2.74 -5.51
C LEU A 96 4.26 2.64 -4.42
N LEU A 97 4.85 1.46 -4.29
CA LEU A 97 5.91 1.25 -3.31
C LEU A 97 7.22 1.87 -3.82
N GLY A 98 7.77 2.80 -3.05
CA GLY A 98 9.06 3.43 -3.35
C GLY A 98 10.20 2.41 -3.36
N LYS A 99 11.28 2.70 -4.12
CA LYS A 99 12.44 1.79 -4.31
C LYS A 99 13.06 1.34 -2.98
N ALA A 100 13.16 2.23 -1.99
CA ALA A 100 13.70 1.91 -0.67
C ALA A 100 12.87 0.90 0.12
N LEU A 101 11.58 0.77 -0.22
CA LEU A 101 10.63 -0.11 0.45
C LEU A 101 10.44 -1.46 -0.28
N HIS A 102 11.03 -1.67 -1.46
CA HIS A 102 10.94 -2.93 -2.20
C HIS A 102 11.46 -4.13 -1.40
N ARG A 103 12.43 -3.91 -0.50
CA ARG A 103 12.91 -4.95 0.42
C ARG A 103 11.83 -5.47 1.37
N PHE A 104 10.87 -4.63 1.78
CA PHE A 104 9.79 -5.02 2.69
C PHE A 104 8.75 -5.91 1.98
N ALA A 105 8.51 -5.65 0.69
CA ALA A 105 7.71 -6.54 -0.15
C ALA A 105 8.41 -7.90 -0.35
N LEU A 106 9.73 -7.90 -0.61
CA LEU A 106 10.53 -9.12 -0.75
C LEU A 106 10.64 -9.93 0.56
N ALA A 107 10.72 -9.25 1.70
CA ALA A 107 10.77 -9.87 3.02
C ALA A 107 9.42 -10.45 3.47
N GLY A 108 8.31 -10.15 2.77
CA GLY A 108 6.96 -10.58 3.14
C GLY A 108 6.33 -9.77 4.27
N GLU A 109 6.89 -8.61 4.60
CA GLU A 109 6.30 -7.66 5.54
C GLU A 109 5.08 -6.95 4.93
N VAL A 110 5.15 -6.63 3.63
CA VAL A 110 4.02 -6.10 2.85
C VAL A 110 3.32 -7.26 2.15
N ARG A 111 2.38 -7.90 2.84
CA ARG A 111 1.56 -9.02 2.32
C ARG A 111 0.08 -8.74 2.47
N VAL A 112 -0.76 -9.45 1.72
CA VAL A 112 -2.22 -9.36 1.84
C VAL A 112 -2.65 -9.66 3.28
N GLY A 113 -3.54 -8.81 3.81
CA GLY A 113 -4.01 -8.84 5.19
C GLY A 113 -3.08 -8.16 6.20
N ALA A 114 -1.85 -7.78 5.82
CA ALA A 114 -0.96 -7.04 6.71
C ALA A 114 -1.47 -5.62 6.93
N VAL A 115 -1.32 -5.12 8.14
CA VAL A 115 -1.67 -3.74 8.50
C VAL A 115 -0.38 -2.93 8.56
N VAL A 116 -0.31 -1.88 7.76
CA VAL A 116 0.87 -1.05 7.58
C VAL A 116 0.60 0.37 8.07
N ARG A 117 1.58 0.93 8.78
CA ARG A 117 1.57 2.35 9.17
C ARG A 117 2.43 3.15 8.21
N LEU A 118 1.84 4.16 7.60
CA LEU A 118 2.47 5.05 6.63
C LEU A 118 2.98 6.30 7.35
N GLU A 119 4.30 6.41 7.51
CA GLU A 119 4.91 7.60 8.12
C GLU A 119 5.16 8.73 7.11
N ARG A 120 5.49 8.37 5.86
CA ARG A 120 5.76 9.31 4.78
C ARG A 120 5.17 8.80 3.49
N TYR A 121 4.24 9.55 2.92
CA TYR A 121 3.57 9.22 1.67
C TYR A 121 3.21 10.48 0.89
N GLU A 122 2.99 10.32 -0.40
CA GLU A 122 2.59 11.39 -1.30
C GLU A 122 1.30 10.95 -1.99
N ILE A 123 0.29 11.82 -1.95
CA ILE A 123 -0.97 11.60 -2.67
C ILE A 123 -0.82 12.25 -4.03
N ARG A 124 -1.01 11.46 -5.08
CA ARG A 124 -1.06 11.97 -6.46
C ARG A 124 -2.45 11.70 -6.98
N GLY A 125 -3.21 12.78 -7.22
CA GLY A 125 -4.47 12.69 -7.94
C GLY A 125 -4.18 12.21 -9.35
N GLY A 126 -4.73 11.06 -9.73
CA GLY A 126 -4.86 10.74 -11.14
C GLY A 126 -5.86 11.75 -11.69
N GLU A 127 -5.40 12.66 -12.55
CA GLU A 127 -6.30 13.53 -13.30
C GLU A 127 -7.32 12.62 -13.97
N GLY A 128 -8.53 12.63 -13.44
CA GLY A 128 -9.62 11.89 -14.03
C GLY A 128 -9.71 12.41 -15.43
N SER A 129 -9.47 11.55 -16.43
CA SER A 129 -9.99 11.78 -17.76
C SER A 129 -11.52 11.65 -17.69
N GLY A 130 -12.15 12.53 -16.91
CA GLY A 130 -13.53 12.88 -17.06
C GLY A 130 -13.55 13.71 -18.33
N CYS A 131 -13.76 13.05 -19.47
CA CYS A 131 -14.32 13.70 -20.63
C CYS A 131 -15.58 14.40 -20.14
N GLY A 132 -15.49 15.72 -20.00
CA GLY A 132 -16.55 16.57 -19.50
C GLY A 132 -17.76 16.41 -20.39
N GLY A 133 -18.84 15.90 -19.82
CA GLY A 133 -20.17 16.23 -20.28
C GLY A 133 -20.45 17.68 -19.93
N GLY A 134 -20.81 18.49 -20.92
CA GLY A 134 -21.22 19.89 -20.78
C GLY A 134 -20.65 20.74 -21.93
N GLY A 135 -21.43 21.33 -22.82
CA GLY A 135 -22.87 21.55 -22.75
C GLY A 135 -23.46 22.15 -24.02
N GLU A 136 -24.77 22.32 -23.90
CA GLU A 136 -25.75 23.05 -24.72
C GLU A 136 -26.15 22.47 -26.08
#